data_AF-A0A502G3E8-F1
#
_entry.id   AF-A0A502G3E8-F1
#
_cell.length_a   1.000
_cell.length_b   1.000
_cell.length_c   1.000
_cell.angle_alpha   90.00
_cell.angle_beta   90.00
_cell.angle_gamma   90.00
#
_symmetry.space_group_name_H-M   'P 1'
#
loop_
_entity.id
_entity.type
_entity.pdbx_description
1 polymer ?
#
loop_
_entity_poly.entity_id
_entity_poly.type
_entity_poly.pdbx_seq_one_letter_code
_entity_poly.pdbx_strand_id
1 'polypeptide(L)'
;MEWMILPLKRYAQFNGRSRRKEYWMWILFQVIVGIVLSFVDAALGLGGQATGATSSVPGSVAAAGNLRGGILSNIFSLAVLLPNIAVAVRRMHDINRSGWYILLPMVPVFVAIFAMAGSAASGNMGVMIVAGVAGLAALICSILVFVWYCTAGTPGPNRFGNDPKADVPADLARTFE
;
A
#
# COMPACT_ATOMS: atom_id res chain seq x y z
N MET A 1 5.71 21.21 1.94
CA MET A 1 6.31 19.87 2.14
C MET A 1 5.81 19.18 3.43
N GLU A 2 5.09 19.86 4.33
CA GLU A 2 4.64 19.32 5.62
C GLU A 2 3.61 18.18 5.56
N TRP A 3 2.77 18.16 4.52
CA TRP A 3 1.78 17.09 4.29
C TRP A 3 2.40 15.71 4.05
N MET A 4 3.69 15.62 3.73
CA MET A 4 4.42 14.35 3.60
C MET A 4 4.77 13.74 4.97
N ILE A 5 4.91 14.57 6.00
CA ILE A 5 5.39 14.20 7.34
C ILE A 5 4.20 14.06 8.32
N LEU A 6 3.04 14.61 7.98
CA LEU A 6 1.82 14.53 8.78
C LEU A 6 1.39 13.09 9.14
N PRO A 7 1.50 12.09 8.24
CA PRO A 7 1.18 10.71 8.58
C PRO A 7 2.13 10.10 9.61
N LEU A 8 3.40 10.56 9.67
CA LEU A 8 4.35 10.15 10.70
C LEU A 8 3.98 10.73 12.07
N LYS A 9 3.46 11.96 12.12
CA LYS A 9 2.98 12.59 13.37
C LYS A 9 1.65 12.00 13.85
N ARG A 10 0.78 11.55 12.95
CA ARG A 10 -0.51 10.91 13.26
C ARG A 10 -0.48 9.41 12.97
N TYR A 11 0.58 8.76 13.43
CA TYR A 11 0.96 7.39 13.07
C TYR A 11 -0.14 6.33 13.27
N ALA A 12 -0.95 6.49 14.33
CA ALA A 12 -1.95 5.49 14.75
C ALA A 12 -3.39 6.04 14.90
N GLN A 13 -3.68 7.24 14.39
CA GLN A 13 -5.02 7.81 14.54
C GLN A 13 -5.98 7.30 13.45
N PHE A 14 -6.66 6.17 13.64
CA PHE A 14 -7.58 5.64 12.63
C PHE A 14 -8.89 6.44 12.48
N ASN A 15 -9.11 7.42 13.36
CA ASN A 15 -10.31 8.22 13.39
C ASN A 15 -10.15 9.52 12.58
N GLY A 16 -11.21 9.94 11.88
CA GLY A 16 -11.25 11.15 11.07
C GLY A 16 -11.10 10.96 9.57
N ARG A 17 -11.01 12.10 8.87
CA ARG A 17 -11.02 12.23 7.41
C ARG A 17 -9.70 12.84 6.93
N SER A 18 -9.15 12.32 5.83
CA SER A 18 -7.83 12.72 5.31
C SER A 18 -7.98 13.20 3.86
N ARG A 19 -7.48 14.41 3.56
CA ARG A 19 -7.66 15.03 2.24
C ARG A 19 -6.90 14.25 1.17
N ARG A 20 -7.35 14.35 -0.10
CA ARG A 20 -6.64 13.73 -1.25
C ARG A 20 -5.15 14.09 -1.30
N LYS A 21 -4.81 15.34 -0.96
CA LYS A 21 -3.43 15.83 -0.94
C LYS A 21 -2.56 15.09 0.10
N GLU A 22 -3.10 14.73 1.26
CA GLU A 22 -2.37 13.94 2.27
C GLU A 22 -2.02 12.54 1.73
N TYR A 23 -3.00 11.87 1.13
CA TYR A 23 -2.81 10.54 0.55
C TYR A 23 -1.76 10.54 -0.57
N TRP A 24 -1.87 11.47 -1.53
CA TRP A 24 -0.93 11.54 -2.65
C TRP A 24 0.47 12.00 -2.24
N MET A 25 0.58 12.91 -1.28
CA MET A 25 1.89 13.35 -0.77
C MET A 25 2.56 12.27 0.08
N TRP A 26 1.78 11.45 0.79
CA TRP A 26 2.28 10.25 1.45
C TRP A 26 2.81 9.21 0.45
N ILE A 27 2.06 8.93 -0.62
CA ILE A 27 2.54 8.03 -1.70
C ILE A 27 3.82 8.57 -2.31
N LEU A 28 3.87 9.88 -2.61
CA LEU A 28 5.06 10.50 -3.20
C LEU A 28 6.27 10.40 -2.26
N PHE A 29 6.08 10.61 -0.95
CA PHE A 29 7.12 10.39 0.04
C PHE A 29 7.63 8.94 0.03
N GLN A 30 6.72 7.97 0.00
CA GLN A 30 7.06 6.55 -0.08
C GLN A 30 7.85 6.19 -1.35
N VAL A 31 7.47 6.76 -2.49
CA VAL A 31 8.19 6.57 -3.76
C VAL A 31 9.60 7.16 -3.67
N ILE A 32 9.75 8.37 -3.14
CA ILE A 32 11.07 9.00 -2.97
C ILE A 32 11.95 8.18 -2.04
N VAL A 33 11.45 7.81 -0.86
CA VAL A 33 12.24 7.02 0.10
C VAL A 33 12.57 5.64 -0.46
N GLY A 34 11.64 5.01 -1.18
CA GLY A 34 11.88 3.74 -1.88
C GLY A 34 13.00 3.83 -2.93
N ILE A 35 13.05 4.92 -3.71
CA ILE A 35 14.13 5.18 -4.67
C ILE A 35 15.46 5.38 -3.93
N VAL A 36 15.49 6.20 -2.88
CA VAL A 36 16.72 6.43 -2.12
C VAL A 36 17.23 5.13 -1.49
N LEU A 37 16.35 4.34 -0.87
CA LEU A 37 16.70 3.06 -0.28
C LEU A 37 17.20 2.06 -1.34
N SER A 38 16.64 2.05 -2.55
CA SER A 38 17.13 1.15 -3.60
C SER A 38 18.55 1.51 -4.06
N PHE A 39 18.90 2.80 -4.13
CA PHE A 39 20.27 3.24 -4.41
C PHE A 39 21.23 2.90 -3.26
N VAL A 40 20.79 3.08 -2.01
CA VAL A 40 21.60 2.76 -0.82
C VAL A 40 21.84 1.26 -0.70
N ASP A 41 20.82 0.43 -0.88
CA ASP A 41 20.93 -1.02 -0.86
C ASP A 41 21.84 -1.53 -1.98
N ALA A 42 21.78 -0.90 -3.17
CA ALA A 42 22.67 -1.22 -4.30
C ALA A 42 24.12 -0.81 -4.03
N ALA A 43 24.35 0.38 -3.47
CA ALA A 43 25.69 0.89 -3.17
C ALA A 43 26.39 0.12 -2.02
N LEU A 44 25.61 -0.37 -1.04
CA LEU A 44 26.12 -1.12 0.10
C LEU A 44 26.19 -2.64 -0.16
N GLY A 45 25.75 -3.12 -1.33
CA GLY A 45 25.67 -4.56 -1.63
C GLY A 45 24.65 -5.31 -0.75
N LEU A 46 23.71 -4.59 -0.13
CA LEU A 46 22.66 -5.10 0.75
C LEU A 46 21.34 -5.38 0.02
N GLY A 47 21.33 -5.26 -1.31
CA GLY A 47 20.20 -5.64 -2.17
C GLY A 47 19.72 -7.06 -1.86
N GLY A 48 18.40 -7.26 -1.82
CA GLY A 48 17.79 -8.53 -1.42
C GLY A 48 18.32 -9.70 -2.23
N GLN A 49 19.16 -10.52 -1.59
CA GLN A 49 19.64 -11.78 -2.14
C GLN A 49 18.40 -12.65 -2.41
N ALA A 50 18.23 -13.09 -3.67
CA ALA A 50 17.18 -13.99 -4.07
C ALA A 50 17.28 -15.27 -3.23
N THR A 51 16.45 -15.38 -2.20
CA THR A 51 16.32 -16.59 -1.40
C THR A 51 15.64 -17.64 -2.28
N GLY A 52 16.45 -18.42 -2.99
CA GLY A 52 16.09 -19.76 -3.47
C GLY A 52 15.19 -19.89 -4.71
N ALA A 53 14.92 -18.84 -5.49
CA ALA A 53 14.23 -18.97 -6.77
C ALA A 53 15.21 -18.87 -7.94
N THR A 54 16.04 -19.90 -8.14
CA THR A 54 16.64 -20.13 -9.46
C THR A 54 15.52 -20.62 -10.39
N SER A 55 14.72 -19.71 -10.94
CA SER A 55 13.90 -20.04 -12.08
C SER A 55 14.84 -20.34 -13.24
N SER A 56 14.97 -21.61 -13.59
CA SER A 56 15.76 -22.12 -14.72
C SER A 56 15.16 -21.74 -16.08
N VAL A 57 14.63 -20.53 -16.20
CA VAL A 57 14.10 -19.94 -17.42
C VAL A 57 15.06 -18.83 -17.84
N PRO A 58 15.95 -19.07 -18.82
CA PRO A 58 16.75 -18.03 -19.45
C PRO A 58 15.82 -16.94 -19.99
N GLY A 59 15.98 -15.70 -19.52
CA GLY A 59 15.11 -14.58 -19.90
C GLY A 59 13.90 -14.34 -18.99
N SER A 60 13.68 -15.16 -17.95
CA SER A 60 12.87 -14.71 -16.81
C SER A 60 13.64 -13.60 -16.11
N VAL A 61 12.98 -12.47 -15.88
CA VAL A 61 13.59 -11.27 -15.31
C VAL A 61 14.11 -11.56 -13.89
N ALA A 62 15.35 -12.03 -13.79
CA ALA A 62 16.13 -12.10 -12.55
C ALA A 62 16.27 -10.71 -11.88
N ALA A 63 15.92 -9.63 -12.61
CA ALA A 63 15.69 -8.31 -12.06
C ALA A 63 14.54 -8.24 -11.02
N ALA A 64 13.56 -9.15 -11.06
CA ALA A 64 12.48 -9.22 -10.08
C ALA A 64 12.97 -9.61 -8.67
N GLY A 65 14.09 -10.33 -8.57
CA GLY A 65 14.74 -10.62 -7.29
C GLY A 65 15.34 -9.36 -6.65
N ASN A 66 15.91 -8.47 -7.46
CA ASN A 66 16.55 -7.23 -7.01
C ASN A 66 15.57 -6.11 -6.63
N LEU A 67 14.28 -6.27 -6.95
CA LEU A 67 13.19 -5.40 -6.47
C LEU A 67 12.65 -5.81 -5.10
N ARG A 68 13.05 -6.99 -4.58
CA ARG A 68 12.76 -7.39 -3.21
C ARG A 68 13.75 -6.66 -2.32
N GLY A 69 13.29 -5.59 -1.68
CA GLY A 69 14.12 -4.64 -0.93
C GLY A 69 15.12 -5.30 0.03
N GLY A 70 16.28 -4.65 0.20
CA GLY A 70 17.32 -5.08 1.12
C GLY A 70 16.85 -5.06 2.58
N ILE A 71 17.71 -5.48 3.51
CA ILE A 71 17.40 -5.48 4.96
C ILE A 71 16.89 -4.10 5.43
N LEU A 72 17.47 -3.01 4.93
CA LEU A 72 17.04 -1.65 5.25
C LEU A 72 15.64 -1.34 4.70
N SER A 73 15.36 -1.75 3.46
CA SER A 73 14.02 -1.63 2.86
C SER A 73 12.96 -2.46 3.60
N ASN A 74 13.32 -3.64 4.10
CA ASN A 74 12.43 -4.47 4.91
C ASN A 74 12.08 -3.82 6.26
N ILE A 75 13.08 -3.25 6.96
CA ILE A 75 12.85 -2.53 8.22
C ILE A 75 11.99 -1.29 7.98
N PHE A 76 12.28 -0.53 6.91
CA PHE A 76 11.48 0.63 6.54
C PHE A 76 10.04 0.23 6.18
N SER A 77 9.84 -0.84 5.41
CA SER A 77 8.51 -1.37 5.09
C SER A 77 7.69 -1.70 6.34
N LEU A 78 8.32 -2.30 7.36
CA LEU A 78 7.68 -2.60 8.65
C LEU A 78 7.31 -1.35 9.42
N ALA A 79 8.19 -0.34 9.47
CA ALA A 79 7.85 0.95 10.06
C ALA A 79 6.61 1.52 9.36
N VAL A 80 6.64 1.61 8.03
CA VAL A 80 5.61 2.33 7.28
C VAL A 80 4.33 1.53 7.07
N LEU A 81 4.27 0.26 7.49
CA LEU A 81 3.10 -0.60 7.42
C LEU A 81 1.88 0.01 8.11
N LEU A 82 2.04 0.45 9.37
CA LEU A 82 0.96 1.07 10.15
C LEU A 82 0.40 2.35 9.50
N PRO A 83 1.23 3.35 9.15
CA PRO A 83 0.72 4.56 8.53
C PRO A 83 0.14 4.33 7.13
N ASN A 84 0.61 3.34 6.36
CA ASN A 84 -0.02 2.94 5.10
C ASN A 84 -1.47 2.49 5.31
N ILE A 85 -1.72 1.61 6.30
CA ILE A 85 -3.07 1.16 6.63
C ILE A 85 -3.89 2.33 7.19
N ALA A 86 -3.32 3.15 8.07
CA ALA A 86 -4.03 4.27 8.70
C ALA A 86 -4.51 5.30 7.67
N VAL A 87 -3.67 5.70 6.71
CA VAL A 87 -4.05 6.66 5.67
C VAL A 87 -5.06 6.04 4.70
N ALA A 88 -4.90 4.76 4.33
CA ALA A 88 -5.86 4.05 3.51
C ALA A 88 -7.26 4.01 4.14
N VAL A 89 -7.35 3.71 5.44
CA VAL A 89 -8.63 3.67 6.20
C VAL A 89 -9.30 5.03 6.24
N ARG A 90 -8.54 6.10 6.56
CA ARG A 90 -9.08 7.47 6.57
C ARG A 90 -9.57 7.90 5.19
N ARG A 91 -8.91 7.45 4.13
CA ARG A 91 -9.34 7.77 2.75
C ARG A 91 -10.64 7.06 2.38
N MET A 92 -10.84 5.85 2.86
CA MET A 92 -12.08 5.11 2.68
C MET A 92 -13.25 5.76 3.45
N HIS A 93 -12.99 6.22 4.66
CA HIS A 93 -13.94 6.99 5.48
C HIS A 93 -14.39 8.29 4.79
N ASP A 94 -13.49 8.88 4.01
CA ASP A 94 -13.72 10.10 3.24
C ASP A 94 -14.82 9.95 2.16
N ILE A 95 -15.08 8.71 1.72
CA ILE A 95 -16.10 8.34 0.72
C ILE A 95 -17.32 7.70 1.41
N ASN A 96 -17.42 7.83 2.74
CA ASN A 96 -18.49 7.23 3.54
C ASN A 96 -18.53 5.69 3.49
N ARG A 97 -17.39 5.06 3.25
CA ARG A 97 -17.22 3.60 3.23
C ARG A 97 -16.43 3.15 4.45
N SER A 98 -16.66 1.93 4.91
CA SER A 98 -15.92 1.36 6.03
C SER A 98 -14.47 1.05 5.64
N GLY A 99 -13.51 1.20 6.57
CA GLY A 99 -12.11 0.83 6.32
C GLY A 99 -11.89 -0.63 5.90
N TRP A 100 -12.87 -1.51 6.15
CA TRP A 100 -12.87 -2.92 5.76
C TRP A 100 -12.75 -3.14 4.24
N TYR A 101 -13.16 -2.18 3.41
CA TYR A 101 -13.02 -2.30 1.95
C TYR A 101 -11.56 -2.36 1.47
N ILE A 102 -10.58 -2.01 2.30
CA ILE A 102 -9.16 -2.20 2.00
C ILE A 102 -8.78 -3.68 1.91
N LEU A 103 -9.53 -4.56 2.57
CA LEU A 103 -9.32 -6.01 2.53
C LEU A 103 -9.92 -6.67 1.28
N LEU A 104 -10.69 -5.94 0.48
CA LEU A 104 -11.31 -6.46 -0.75
C LEU A 104 -10.27 -7.08 -1.72
N PRO A 105 -9.13 -6.44 -2.01
CA PRO A 105 -8.05 -7.09 -2.77
C PRO A 105 -7.28 -8.16 -1.98
N MET A 106 -7.31 -8.16 -0.64
CA MET A 106 -6.54 -9.14 0.15
C MET A 106 -7.09 -10.55 0.00
N VAL A 107 -8.41 -10.73 -0.04
CA VAL A 107 -9.05 -12.05 -0.17
C VAL A 107 -8.59 -12.82 -1.42
N PRO A 108 -8.71 -12.27 -2.65
CA PRO A 108 -8.24 -12.96 -3.85
C PRO A 108 -6.72 -13.13 -3.89
N VAL A 109 -5.95 -12.23 -3.26
CA VAL A 109 -4.50 -12.39 -3.10
C VAL A 109 -4.17 -13.60 -2.23
N PHE A 110 -4.85 -13.79 -1.09
CA PHE A 110 -4.65 -14.97 -0.26
C PHE A 110 -4.99 -16.25 -1.02
N VAL A 111 -6.14 -16.28 -1.73
CA VAL A 111 -6.52 -17.42 -2.57
C VAL A 111 -5.46 -17.72 -3.63
N ALA A 112 -4.95 -16.69 -4.31
CA ALA A 112 -3.90 -16.85 -5.31
C ALA A 112 -2.61 -17.42 -4.69
N ILE A 113 -2.19 -16.94 -3.52
CA ILE A 113 -0.98 -17.42 -2.83
C ILE A 113 -1.14 -18.87 -2.38
N PHE A 114 -2.26 -19.23 -1.74
CA PHE A 114 -2.52 -20.59 -1.30
C PHE A 114 -2.63 -21.57 -2.47
N ALA A 115 -3.28 -21.16 -3.56
CA ALA A 115 -3.33 -21.95 -4.78
C ALA A 115 -1.93 -22.11 -5.40
N MET A 116 -1.14 -21.04 -5.48
CA MET A 116 0.24 -21.11 -5.99
C MET A 116 1.11 -22.07 -5.16
N ALA A 117 1.01 -22.01 -3.84
CA ALA A 117 1.72 -22.91 -2.93
C ALA A 117 1.27 -24.37 -3.08
N GLY A 118 -0.04 -24.61 -3.17
CA GLY A 118 -0.60 -25.95 -3.39
C GLY A 118 -0.22 -26.54 -4.75
N SER A 119 -0.09 -25.69 -5.78
CA SER A 119 0.37 -26.11 -7.10
C SER A 119 1.85 -26.52 -7.08
N ALA A 120 2.70 -25.80 -6.34
CA ALA A 120 4.11 -26.16 -6.18
C ALA A 120 4.31 -27.53 -5.49
N ALA A 121 3.40 -27.93 -4.61
CA ALA A 121 3.46 -29.21 -3.92
C ALA A 121 2.87 -30.39 -4.72
N SER A 122 1.88 -30.14 -5.57
CA SER A 122 1.10 -31.18 -6.26
C SER A 122 1.38 -31.31 -7.76
N GLY A 123 1.98 -30.30 -8.39
CA GLY A 123 2.15 -30.24 -9.84
C GLY A 123 0.84 -30.15 -10.63
N ASN A 124 -0.30 -29.94 -9.95
CA ASN A 124 -1.61 -29.96 -10.56
C ASN A 124 -1.89 -28.65 -11.31
N MET A 125 -2.02 -28.74 -12.64
CA MET A 125 -2.25 -27.59 -13.52
C MET A 125 -3.63 -26.92 -13.28
N GLY A 126 -4.61 -27.66 -12.75
CA GLY A 126 -5.90 -27.08 -12.35
C GLY A 126 -5.76 -26.05 -11.23
N VAL A 127 -4.82 -26.24 -10.30
CA VAL A 127 -4.55 -25.29 -9.21
C VAL A 127 -3.89 -24.02 -9.74
N MET A 128 -3.10 -24.10 -10.81
CA MET A 128 -2.53 -22.91 -11.46
C MET A 128 -3.60 -22.04 -12.13
N ILE A 129 -4.65 -22.65 -12.69
CA ILE A 129 -5.78 -21.90 -13.27
C ILE A 129 -6.52 -21.15 -12.16
N VAL A 130 -6.74 -21.77 -11.00
CA VAL A 130 -7.34 -21.12 -9.84
C VAL A 130 -6.47 -19.96 -9.35
N ALA A 131 -5.15 -20.14 -9.26
CA ALA A 131 -4.23 -19.07 -8.90
C ALA A 131 -4.27 -17.90 -9.90
N GLY A 132 -4.32 -18.20 -11.21
CA GLY A 132 -4.42 -17.21 -12.26
C GLY A 132 -5.72 -16.40 -12.21
N VAL A 133 -6.86 -17.06 -12.07
CA VAL A 133 -8.18 -16.41 -11.95
C VAL A 133 -8.26 -15.58 -10.67
N ALA A 134 -7.77 -16.09 -9.55
CA ALA A 134 -7.69 -15.34 -8.30
C ALA A 134 -6.76 -14.11 -8.43
N GLY A 135 -5.64 -14.24 -9.15
CA GLY A 135 -4.76 -13.12 -9.47
C GLY A 135 -5.43 -12.03 -10.30
N LEU A 136 -6.21 -12.40 -11.31
CA LEU A 136 -7.00 -11.44 -12.10
C LEU A 136 -8.09 -10.76 -11.27
N ALA A 137 -8.78 -11.53 -10.42
CA ALA A 137 -9.77 -10.98 -9.49
C ALA A 137 -9.12 -9.99 -8.50
N ALA A 138 -7.91 -10.30 -8.00
CA ALA A 138 -7.13 -9.39 -7.16
C ALA A 138 -6.77 -8.09 -7.88
N LEU A 139 -6.40 -8.17 -9.16
CA LEU A 139 -6.11 -7.01 -9.98
C LEU A 139 -7.34 -6.12 -10.16
N ILE A 140 -8.50 -6.71 -10.49
CA ILE A 140 -9.78 -5.98 -10.60
C ILE A 140 -10.12 -5.32 -9.26
N CYS A 141 -10.05 -6.06 -8.15
CA CYS A 141 -10.28 -5.55 -6.80
C CYS A 141 -9.34 -4.38 -6.45
N SER A 142 -8.06 -4.48 -6.83
CA SER A 142 -7.06 -3.43 -6.64
C SER A 142 -7.39 -2.18 -7.46
N ILE A 143 -7.82 -2.34 -8.71
CA ILE A 143 -8.26 -1.23 -9.56
C ILE A 143 -9.47 -0.54 -8.94
N LEU A 144 -10.47 -1.29 -8.45
CA LEU A 144 -11.65 -0.70 -7.81
C LEU A 144 -11.29 0.15 -6.59
N VAL A 145 -10.44 -0.38 -5.70
CA VAL A 145 -9.96 0.36 -4.52
C VAL A 145 -9.13 1.58 -4.94
N PHE A 146 -8.30 1.46 -5.97
CA PHE A 146 -7.53 2.57 -6.50
C PHE A 146 -8.42 3.67 -7.08
N VAL A 147 -9.44 3.31 -7.85
CA VAL A 147 -10.45 4.25 -8.35
C VAL A 147 -11.12 4.96 -7.18
N TRP A 148 -11.49 4.25 -6.12
CA TRP A 148 -12.02 4.87 -4.91
C TRP A 148 -11.04 5.85 -4.28
N TYR A 149 -9.75 5.52 -4.16
CA TYR A 149 -8.76 6.47 -3.68
C TYR A 149 -8.68 7.76 -4.52
N CYS A 150 -8.90 7.64 -5.83
CA CYS A 150 -8.98 8.77 -6.76
C CYS A 150 -10.31 9.54 -6.71
N THR A 151 -11.40 8.94 -6.22
CA THR A 151 -12.77 9.49 -6.27
C THR A 151 -12.98 10.67 -5.31
N ALA A 152 -13.93 11.58 -5.58
CA ALA A 152 -14.24 12.65 -4.62
C ALA A 152 -14.80 12.11 -3.31
N GLY A 153 -14.34 12.67 -2.19
CA GLY A 153 -14.98 12.45 -0.90
C GLY A 153 -16.35 13.13 -0.88
N THR A 154 -17.23 12.68 0.02
CA THR A 154 -18.58 13.21 0.13
C THR A 154 -18.56 14.67 0.63
N PRO A 155 -19.25 15.61 -0.06
CA PRO A 155 -19.33 17.00 0.40
C PRO A 155 -20.17 17.09 1.69
N GLY A 156 -19.71 17.91 2.65
CA GLY A 156 -20.40 18.08 3.94
C GLY A 156 -20.02 17.07 5.02
N PRO A 157 -20.67 17.14 6.20
CA PRO A 157 -20.39 16.26 7.32
C PRO A 157 -20.83 14.83 7.02
N ASN A 158 -20.03 13.86 7.47
CA ASN A 158 -20.29 12.44 7.29
C ASN A 158 -20.10 11.68 8.60
N ARG A 159 -20.48 10.39 8.67
CA ARG A 159 -20.40 9.53 9.87
C ARG A 159 -19.01 9.46 10.54
N PHE A 160 -17.97 9.84 9.81
CA PHE A 160 -16.57 9.79 10.24
C PHE A 160 -15.97 11.18 10.54
N GLY A 161 -16.75 12.26 10.41
CA GLY A 161 -16.34 13.63 10.71
C GLY A 161 -16.76 14.67 9.66
N ASN A 162 -16.52 15.94 10.00
CA ASN A 162 -16.82 17.10 9.15
C ASN A 162 -15.98 17.12 7.87
N ASP A 163 -16.45 17.84 6.84
CA ASP A 163 -15.70 17.96 5.58
C ASP A 163 -14.34 18.60 5.87
N PRO A 164 -13.22 17.91 5.57
CA PRO A 164 -11.92 18.51 5.76
C PRO A 164 -11.73 19.75 4.88
N LYS A 165 -12.57 20.06 3.89
CA LYS A 165 -12.54 21.36 3.17
C LYS A 165 -13.17 22.52 3.94
N ALA A 166 -14.19 22.26 4.77
CA ALA A 166 -14.86 23.28 5.57
C ALA A 166 -13.99 23.67 6.78
N ASP A 167 -13.31 22.67 7.34
CA ASP A 167 -12.27 22.86 8.34
C ASP A 167 -10.92 23.04 7.60
N VAL A 168 -10.69 24.22 7.01
CA VAL A 168 -9.33 24.80 7.15
C VAL A 168 -9.38 25.53 8.48
N PRO A 169 -9.18 24.85 9.62
CA PRO A 169 -9.12 25.58 10.86
C PRO A 169 -7.88 26.46 10.78
N ALA A 170 -7.99 27.67 11.31
CA ALA A 170 -6.87 28.54 11.68
C ALA A 170 -5.87 27.88 12.67
N ASP A 171 -5.92 26.55 12.84
CA ASP A 171 -5.22 25.70 13.79
C ASP A 171 -3.94 25.05 13.20
N LEU A 172 -3.73 25.11 11.88
CA LEU A 172 -2.38 24.89 11.33
C LEU A 172 -1.37 25.93 11.86
N ALA A 173 -1.85 27.08 12.34
CA ALA A 173 -1.01 28.10 13.00
C ALA A 173 -0.86 27.88 14.52
N ARG A 174 -1.73 27.12 15.18
CA ARG A 174 -1.70 26.87 16.64
C ARG A 174 -1.09 25.53 17.04
N THR A 175 -0.83 24.63 16.09
CA THR A 175 -0.06 23.41 16.35
C THR A 175 1.46 23.71 16.54
N PHE A 176 1.84 25.00 16.60
CA PHE A 176 3.21 25.51 16.73
C PHE A 176 3.34 26.68 17.72
N GLU A 177 2.53 26.67 18.80
CA GLU A 177 2.97 27.24 20.09
C GLU A 177 3.51 26.13 20.98
#